data_AF-A0A968ASL2-F1
#
_entry.id   AF-A0A968ASL2-F1
#
_cell.length_a   1.000
_cell.length_b   1.000
_cell.length_c   1.000
_cell.angle_alpha   90.00
_cell.angle_beta   90.00
_cell.angle_gamma   90.00
#
_symmetry.space_group_name_H-M   'P 1'
#
loop_
_entity.id
_entity.type
_entity.pdbx_description
1 polymer ?
#
loop_
_entity_poly.entity_id
_entity_poly.type
_entity_poly.pdbx_seq_one_letter_code
_entity_poly.pdbx_strand_id
1 'polypeptide(L)'
;MKITSITMDGQTQQPSQRGQRGFLEKPIISVLQKETEIQISHQGGIGMVPFVPQPKPGEGSEGYRIVDTALDGKHYRVILEGKAGSNSTFLVKTFGSKISSISGATLGKQLHNGMVELKVEFEDREEKYIEKTVTLTLAN
;
A
#
# COMPACT_ATOMS: atom_id res chain seq x y z
N MET A 1 -8.25 4.74 -9.42
CA MET A 1 -7.06 4.14 -10.05
C MET A 1 -7.53 3.14 -11.09
N LYS A 2 -7.01 3.20 -12.32
CA LYS A 2 -7.28 2.20 -13.37
C LYS A 2 -5.98 1.52 -13.76
N ILE A 3 -5.85 0.21 -13.49
CA ILE A 3 -4.69 -0.57 -13.95
C ILE A 3 -4.77 -0.69 -15.48
N THR A 4 -3.69 -0.35 -16.17
CA THR A 4 -3.59 -0.41 -17.64
C THR A 4 -2.83 -1.64 -18.11
N SER A 5 -1.83 -2.08 -17.34
CA SER A 5 -1.10 -3.33 -17.61
C SER A 5 -0.44 -3.85 -16.33
N ILE A 6 -0.26 -5.16 -16.28
CA ILE A 6 0.60 -5.84 -15.31
C ILE A 6 1.57 -6.68 -16.13
N THR A 7 2.88 -6.54 -15.88
CA THR A 7 3.89 -7.43 -16.45
C THR A 7 4.65 -8.14 -15.33
N MET A 8 5.10 -9.35 -15.63
CA MET A 8 5.96 -10.15 -14.78
C MET A 8 7.15 -10.60 -15.62
N ASP A 9 8.36 -10.19 -15.25
CA ASP A 9 9.58 -10.45 -16.01
C ASP A 9 9.44 -10.06 -17.50
N GLY A 10 8.84 -8.89 -17.75
CA GLY A 10 8.55 -8.37 -19.08
C GLY A 10 7.34 -9.00 -19.80
N GLN A 11 6.77 -10.09 -19.28
CA GLN A 11 5.61 -10.75 -19.88
C GLN A 11 4.30 -10.15 -19.39
N THR A 12 3.47 -9.69 -20.34
CA THR A 12 2.15 -9.12 -20.03
C THR A 12 1.23 -10.18 -19.45
N GLN A 13 0.71 -9.89 -18.26
CA GLN A 13 -0.35 -10.65 -17.61
C GLN A 13 -1.68 -10.11 -18.12
N GLN A 14 -2.67 -10.99 -18.33
CA GLN A 14 -4.03 -10.59 -18.67
C GLN A 14 -4.92 -10.67 -17.43
N PRO A 15 -4.96 -9.62 -16.59
CA PRO A 15 -5.87 -9.58 -15.45
C PRO A 15 -7.30 -9.47 -15.95
N SER A 16 -8.16 -10.44 -15.60
CA SER A 16 -9.60 -10.25 -15.71
C SER A 16 -10.11 -9.58 -14.44
N GLN A 17 -10.71 -8.39 -14.60
CA GLN A 17 -11.35 -7.65 -13.51
C GLN A 17 -12.85 -7.94 -13.53
N ARG A 18 -13.32 -8.76 -12.59
CA ARG A 18 -14.76 -9.03 -12.42
C ARG A 18 -15.18 -9.16 -10.95
N GLY A 19 -14.25 -8.98 -10.00
CA GLY A 19 -14.53 -9.07 -8.58
C GLY A 19 -15.12 -7.79 -8.00
N GLN A 20 -16.15 -7.92 -7.15
CA GLN A 20 -16.49 -6.87 -6.18
C GLN A 20 -15.22 -6.56 -5.35
N ARG A 21 -14.90 -5.27 -5.15
CA ARG A 21 -13.72 -4.73 -4.42
C ARG A 21 -12.42 -4.55 -5.21
N GLY A 22 -12.40 -4.68 -6.54
CA GLY A 22 -11.24 -4.27 -7.34
C GLY A 22 -10.03 -5.22 -7.28
N PHE A 23 -10.20 -6.42 -6.74
CA PHE A 23 -9.23 -7.51 -6.86
C PHE A 23 -9.24 -8.14 -8.26
N LEU A 24 -8.13 -8.77 -8.63
CA LEU A 24 -8.06 -9.64 -9.81
C LEU A 24 -8.98 -10.86 -9.60
N GLU A 25 -9.70 -11.31 -10.63
CA GLU A 25 -10.48 -12.55 -10.55
C GLU A 25 -9.60 -13.78 -10.30
N LYS A 26 -8.38 -13.76 -10.86
CA LYS A 26 -7.41 -14.84 -10.72
C LYS A 26 -6.10 -14.25 -10.19
N PRO A 27 -5.51 -14.83 -9.13
CA PRO A 27 -4.19 -14.42 -8.68
C PRO A 27 -3.15 -14.72 -9.77
N ILE A 28 -2.15 -13.85 -9.89
CA ILE A 28 -0.96 -14.12 -10.70
C ILE A 28 -0.05 -15.00 -9.84
N ILE A 29 0.20 -16.24 -10.28
CA ILE A 29 1.03 -17.22 -9.56
C ILE A 29 2.37 -17.33 -10.29
N SER A 30 3.46 -17.23 -9.54
CA SER A 30 4.81 -17.43 -10.04
C SER A 30 5.66 -18.20 -9.03
N VAL A 31 6.57 -19.04 -9.55
CA VAL A 31 7.56 -19.73 -8.74
C VAL A 31 8.81 -18.85 -8.70
N LEU A 32 9.09 -18.26 -7.53
CA LEU A 32 10.28 -17.45 -7.33
C LEU A 32 11.52 -18.35 -7.31
N GLN A 33 12.39 -18.23 -8.31
CA GLN A 33 13.67 -18.94 -8.30
C GLN A 33 14.77 -18.14 -7.61
N LYS A 34 14.94 -16.87 -7.98
CA LYS A 34 15.94 -15.97 -7.38
C LYS A 34 15.39 -14.56 -7.24
N GLU A 35 14.92 -13.99 -8.34
CA GLU A 35 14.29 -12.68 -8.42
C GLU A 35 13.14 -12.73 -9.43
N THR A 36 12.20 -11.80 -9.30
CA THR A 36 11.15 -11.56 -10.28
C THR A 36 10.81 -10.08 -10.25
N GLU A 37 10.56 -9.48 -11.41
CA GLU A 37 10.10 -8.11 -11.54
C GLU A 37 8.59 -8.11 -11.82
N ILE A 38 7.83 -7.41 -10.96
CA ILE A 38 6.41 -7.16 -11.17
C ILE A 38 6.23 -5.67 -11.43
N GLN A 39 5.82 -5.33 -12.65
CA GLN A 39 5.53 -3.94 -13.02
C GLN A 39 4.02 -3.76 -13.20
N ILE A 40 3.45 -2.81 -12.46
CA ILE A 40 2.03 -2.44 -12.54
C ILE A 40 1.95 -1.03 -13.11
N SER A 41 1.38 -0.91 -14.32
CA SER A 41 1.10 0.39 -14.92
C SER A 41 -0.36 0.75 -14.66
N HIS A 42 -0.61 2.00 -14.26
CA HIS A 42 -1.95 2.48 -13.97
C HIS A 42 -2.10 3.97 -14.31
N GLN A 43 -3.34 4.41 -14.51
CA GLN A 43 -3.70 5.82 -14.71
C GLN A 43 -4.59 6.34 -13.58
N GLY A 44 -4.22 7.52 -13.08
CA GLY A 44 -4.94 8.28 -12.04
C GLY A 44 -5.02 7.61 -10.66
N GLY A 45 -5.47 8.39 -9.68
CA GLY A 45 -5.67 7.96 -8.29
C GLY A 45 -4.49 8.27 -7.36
N ILE A 46 -4.64 7.84 -6.11
CA ILE A 46 -3.62 7.81 -5.07
C ILE A 46 -3.32 6.34 -4.78
N GLY A 47 -2.05 6.04 -4.51
CA GLY A 47 -1.60 4.68 -4.22
C GLY A 47 -0.77 4.70 -2.95
N MET A 48 -1.05 3.74 -2.07
CA MET A 48 -0.17 3.44 -0.94
C MET A 48 0.49 2.10 -1.18
N VAL A 49 1.78 2.02 -0.92
CA VAL A 49 2.53 0.78 -0.88
C VAL A 49 3.03 0.55 0.54
N PRO A 50 2.98 -0.69 1.06
CA PRO A 50 3.70 -0.99 2.28
C PRO A 50 5.18 -0.69 2.05
N PHE A 51 5.88 -0.24 3.10
CA PHE A 51 7.32 -0.20 3.04
C PHE A 51 7.82 -1.62 2.75
N VAL A 52 8.60 -1.78 1.69
CA VAL A 52 9.17 -3.07 1.30
C VAL A 52 10.52 -3.18 2.01
N PRO A 53 10.63 -3.92 3.13
CA PRO A 53 11.92 -4.10 3.79
C PRO A 53 12.86 -4.86 2.85
N GLN A 54 14.17 -4.75 3.10
CA GLN A 54 15.19 -5.64 2.54
C GLN A 54 15.52 -6.72 3.59
N PRO A 55 14.69 -7.77 3.75
CA PRO A 55 14.90 -8.74 4.81
C PRO A 55 16.18 -9.53 4.56
N LYS A 56 16.94 -9.79 5.63
CA LYS A 56 18.07 -10.72 5.61
C LYS A 56 17.58 -12.16 5.80
N PRO A 57 18.35 -13.18 5.36
CA PRO A 57 18.02 -14.58 5.66
C PRO A 57 17.81 -14.79 7.17
N GLY A 58 16.66 -15.35 7.53
CA GLY A 58 16.25 -15.55 8.94
C GLY A 58 15.34 -14.47 9.50
N GLU A 59 15.18 -13.33 8.83
CA GLU A 59 14.20 -12.32 9.21
C GLU A 59 12.79 -12.72 8.74
N GLY A 60 11.82 -12.64 9.66
CA GLY A 60 10.41 -12.89 9.37
C GLY A 60 9.68 -11.61 8.94
N SER A 61 8.51 -11.77 8.31
CA SER A 61 7.63 -10.62 8.07
C SER A 61 7.18 -10.01 9.40
N GLU A 62 7.29 -8.69 9.53
CA GLU A 62 6.76 -7.96 10.69
C GLU A 62 5.22 -7.91 10.70
N GLY A 63 4.57 -8.38 9.63
CA GLY A 63 3.12 -8.59 9.56
C GLY A 63 2.30 -7.33 9.25
N TYR A 64 2.92 -6.28 8.72
CA TYR A 64 2.21 -5.08 8.28
C TYR A 64 1.58 -5.27 6.90
N ARG A 65 0.28 -4.96 6.77
CA ARG A 65 -0.42 -5.05 5.48
C ARG A 65 -1.47 -3.97 5.28
N ILE A 66 -1.74 -3.68 4.02
CA ILE A 66 -2.88 -2.87 3.59
C ILE A 66 -4.07 -3.81 3.42
N VAL A 67 -5.12 -3.60 4.21
CA VAL A 67 -6.33 -4.44 4.21
C VAL A 67 -7.34 -3.95 3.17
N ASP A 68 -7.56 -2.64 3.13
CA ASP A 68 -8.53 -2.01 2.23
C ASP A 68 -8.14 -0.56 1.92
N THR A 69 -8.52 -0.06 0.75
CA THR A 69 -8.31 1.34 0.37
C THR A 69 -9.53 1.87 -0.38
N ALA A 70 -9.92 3.11 -0.08
CA ALA A 70 -10.97 3.81 -0.78
C ALA A 70 -10.56 5.26 -1.05
N LEU A 71 -10.87 5.76 -2.24
CA LEU A 71 -10.79 7.17 -2.58
C LEU A 71 -12.19 7.68 -2.86
N ASP A 72 -12.66 8.62 -2.05
CA ASP A 72 -13.94 9.31 -2.23
C ASP A 72 -13.72 10.83 -2.29
N GLY A 73 -13.87 11.39 -3.49
CA GLY A 73 -13.53 12.80 -3.76
C GLY A 73 -12.08 13.12 -3.39
N LYS A 74 -11.92 13.91 -2.32
CA LYS A 74 -10.61 14.35 -1.78
C LYS A 74 -10.13 13.51 -0.59
N HIS A 75 -10.91 12.52 -0.16
CA HIS A 75 -10.59 11.72 1.02
C HIS A 75 -10.10 10.34 0.59
N TYR A 76 -8.84 10.05 0.92
CA TYR A 76 -8.27 8.71 0.78
C TYR A 76 -8.26 8.01 2.13
N ARG A 77 -9.07 6.96 2.26
CA ARG A 77 -9.13 6.10 3.44
C ARG A 77 -8.35 4.83 3.18
N VAL A 78 -7.55 4.41 4.14
CA VAL A 78 -6.86 3.13 4.12
C VAL A 78 -7.00 2.43 5.47
N ILE A 79 -7.27 1.14 5.42
CA ILE A 79 -7.27 0.24 6.58
C ILE A 79 -5.95 -0.52 6.55
N LEU A 80 -5.19 -0.38 7.62
CA LEU A 80 -3.89 -1.00 7.83
C LEU A 80 -4.00 -2.03 8.94
N GLU A 81 -3.29 -3.14 8.82
CA GLU A 81 -3.11 -4.08 9.92
C GLU A 81 -1.63 -4.12 10.31
N GLY A 82 -1.37 -4.21 11.60
CA GLY A 82 -0.04 -4.33 12.18
C GLY A 82 -0.09 -5.02 13.53
N LYS A 83 1.09 -5.42 14.03
CA LYS A 83 1.21 -6.03 15.36
C LYS A 83 0.81 -5.02 16.44
N ALA A 84 0.05 -5.42 17.45
CA ALA A 84 -0.26 -4.52 18.57
C ALA A 84 1.03 -4.04 19.28
N GLY A 85 1.03 -2.80 19.75
CA GLY A 85 2.17 -2.17 20.44
C GLY A 85 3.38 -1.88 19.53
N SER A 86 3.18 -1.81 18.21
CA SER A 86 4.26 -1.62 17.23
C SER A 86 4.08 -0.33 16.43
N ASN A 87 5.13 0.06 15.70
CA ASN A 87 5.08 1.17 14.78
C ASN A 87 5.63 0.74 13.42
N SER A 88 5.11 1.34 12.37
CA SER A 88 5.53 1.06 11.00
C SER A 88 5.45 2.29 10.12
N THR A 89 6.22 2.26 9.04
CA THR A 89 6.20 3.29 8.00
C THR A 89 5.54 2.74 6.75
N PHE A 90 4.61 3.49 6.19
CA PHE A 90 3.99 3.21 4.90
C PHE A 90 4.36 4.33 3.92
N LEU A 91 4.41 4.02 2.62
CA LEU A 91 4.74 5.01 1.60
C LEU A 91 3.50 5.32 0.76
N VAL A 92 3.16 6.61 0.69
CA VAL A 92 2.05 7.11 -0.12
C VAL A 92 2.58 7.88 -1.30
N LYS A 93 2.10 7.57 -2.50
CA LYS A 93 2.35 8.33 -3.71
C LYS A 93 1.12 9.14 -4.06
N THR A 94 1.23 10.46 -3.99
CA THR A 94 0.08 11.38 -4.16
C THR A 94 -0.15 11.84 -5.60
N PHE A 95 0.70 11.42 -6.56
CA PHE A 95 0.58 11.70 -8.00
C PHE A 95 0.30 13.17 -8.35
N GLY A 96 0.89 14.11 -7.59
CA GLY A 96 0.76 15.55 -7.82
C GLY A 96 -0.22 16.26 -6.88
N SER A 97 -1.11 15.54 -6.18
CA SER A 97 -1.95 16.12 -5.13
C SER A 97 -1.14 16.41 -3.86
N LYS A 98 -1.49 17.49 -3.14
CA LYS A 98 -0.92 17.79 -1.82
C LYS A 98 -1.76 17.16 -0.73
N ILE A 99 -1.14 16.66 0.33
CA ILE A 99 -1.86 16.22 1.53
C ILE A 99 -2.16 17.46 2.37
N SER A 100 -3.43 17.82 2.52
CA SER A 100 -3.86 18.97 3.32
C SER A 100 -4.06 18.61 4.79
N SER A 101 -4.47 17.38 5.08
CA SER A 101 -4.61 16.87 6.45
C SER A 101 -4.50 15.35 6.49
N ILE A 102 -4.14 14.85 7.68
CA ILE A 102 -3.99 13.42 7.97
C ILE A 102 -4.62 13.09 9.32
N SER A 103 -5.27 11.93 9.41
CA SER A 103 -5.78 11.34 10.65
C SER A 103 -5.36 9.87 10.73
N GLY A 104 -5.07 9.38 11.95
CA GLY A 104 -4.63 8.01 12.19
C GLY A 104 -3.15 7.74 11.89
N ALA A 105 -2.39 8.74 11.47
CA ALA A 105 -0.96 8.64 11.20
C ALA A 105 -0.28 10.01 11.30
N THR A 106 1.05 10.02 11.31
CA THR A 106 1.85 11.25 11.23
C THR A 106 2.64 11.29 9.93
N LEU A 107 2.79 12.50 9.37
CA LEU A 107 3.54 12.69 8.13
C LEU A 107 5.04 12.60 8.43
N GLY A 108 5.74 11.75 7.69
CA GLY A 108 7.19 11.59 7.73
C GLY A 108 7.88 12.41 6.64
N LYS A 109 8.97 11.86 6.10
CA LYS A 109 9.76 12.55 5.06
C LYS A 109 9.07 12.45 3.70
N GLN A 110 9.30 13.48 2.88
CA GLN A 110 9.04 13.39 1.44
C GLN A 110 10.28 12.83 0.73
N LEU A 111 10.06 11.83 -0.11
CA LEU A 111 11.10 11.14 -0.87
C LEU A 111 11.24 11.73 -2.28
N HIS A 112 12.41 11.52 -2.90
CA HIS A 112 12.82 12.12 -4.18
C HIS A 112 11.90 11.81 -5.37
N ASN A 113 11.00 10.83 -5.26
CA ASN A 113 10.10 10.36 -6.31
C ASN A 113 8.62 10.73 -6.07
N GLY A 114 8.35 11.71 -5.20
CA GLY A 114 7.00 12.13 -4.85
C GLY A 114 6.26 11.16 -3.94
N MET A 115 6.98 10.22 -3.32
CA MET A 115 6.45 9.44 -2.20
C MET A 115 6.57 10.20 -0.89
N VAL A 116 5.65 9.96 0.02
CA VAL A 116 5.60 10.53 1.36
C VAL A 116 5.51 9.38 2.37
N GLU A 117 6.34 9.43 3.40
CA GLU A 117 6.25 8.50 4.51
C GLU A 117 5.05 8.82 5.39
N LEU A 118 4.29 7.79 5.77
CA LEU A 118 3.29 7.84 6.81
C LEU A 118 3.73 6.94 7.96
N LYS A 119 3.90 7.53 9.13
CA LYS A 119 4.22 6.80 10.36
C LYS A 119 2.93 6.45 11.07
N VAL A 120 2.73 5.15 11.28
CA VAL A 120 1.52 4.58 11.87
C VAL A 120 1.93 3.85 13.14
N GLU A 121 1.28 4.21 14.24
CA GLU A 121 1.44 3.55 15.53
C GLU A 121 0.23 2.64 15.76
N PHE A 122 0.46 1.38 16.06
CA PHE A 122 -0.58 0.41 16.40
C PHE A 122 -0.62 0.33 17.93
N GLU A 123 -1.76 0.71 18.52
CA GLU A 123 -1.92 0.72 19.98
C GLU A 123 -1.65 -0.67 20.59
N ASP A 124 -1.19 -0.69 21.83
CA ASP A 124 -1.02 -1.94 22.57
C ASP A 124 -2.41 -2.50 22.96
N ARG A 125 -2.64 -3.78 22.65
CA ARG A 125 -3.89 -4.50 22.86
C ARG A 125 -3.62 -5.99 23.04
N GLU A 126 -4.62 -6.72 23.57
CA GLU A 126 -4.51 -8.17 23.75
C GLU A 126 -4.43 -8.93 22.42
N GLU A 127 -5.06 -8.42 21.36
CA GLU A 127 -4.99 -9.03 20.05
C GLU A 127 -3.58 -8.92 19.44
N LYS A 128 -3.07 -10.01 18.88
CA LYS A 128 -1.73 -10.04 18.26
C LYS A 128 -1.59 -9.03 17.11
N TYR A 129 -2.66 -8.85 16.33
CA TYR A 129 -2.72 -7.93 15.20
C TYR A 129 -3.98 -7.08 15.32
N ILE A 130 -3.85 -5.79 15.03
CA ILE A 130 -4.95 -4.84 15.10
C ILE A 130 -5.04 -4.02 13.82
N GLU A 131 -6.26 -3.59 13.50
CA GLU A 131 -6.52 -2.71 12.37
C GLU A 131 -6.51 -1.24 12.79
N LYS A 132 -5.96 -0.39 11.93
CA LYS A 132 -5.94 1.06 12.08
C LYS A 132 -6.40 1.73 10.80
N THR A 133 -7.37 2.63 10.93
CA THR A 133 -7.83 3.45 9.80
C THR A 133 -7.00 4.73 9.73
N VAL A 134 -6.40 4.97 8.56
CA VAL A 134 -5.72 6.22 8.23
C VAL A 134 -6.53 6.94 7.15
N THR A 135 -6.70 8.25 7.31
CA THR A 135 -7.41 9.08 6.32
C THR A 135 -6.54 10.27 5.92
N LEU A 136 -6.39 10.47 4.62
CA LEU A 136 -5.73 11.62 4.01
C LEU A 136 -6.76 12.50 3.32
N THR A 137 -6.66 13.81 3.52
CA THR A 137 -7.38 14.78 2.69
C THR A 137 -6.42 15.37 1.67
N LEU A 138 -6.83 15.38 0.40
CA LEU A 138 -6.04 15.85 -0.72
C LEU A 138 -6.49 17.24 -1.17
N ALA A 139 -5.52 18.09 -1.49
CA ALA A 139 -5.70 19.37 -2.15
C ALA A 139 -5.11 19.32 -3.57
N ASN A 140 -5.76 20.03 -4.49
CA ASN A 140 -5.29 20.26 -5.85
C ASN A 140 -4.23 21.36 -5.88
#